data_AF-A0A3M0I630-F1
#
_entry.id   AF-A0A3M0I630-F1
#
_cell.length_a   1.000
_cell.length_b   1.000
_cell.length_c   1.000
_cell.angle_alpha   90.00
_cell.angle_beta   90.00
_cell.angle_gamma   90.00
#
_symmetry.space_group_name_H-M   'P 1'
#
loop_
_entity.id
_entity.type
_entity.pdbx_description
1 polymer ?
#
loop_
_entity_poly.entity_id
_entity_poly.type
_entity_poly.pdbx_seq_one_letter_code
_entity_poly.pdbx_strand_id
1 'polypeptide(L)' 'MIFKVRPDTTRLAQDAYEAYVTAVNGTSVNGDTLPEWDALSRPVQNAWKLSAEAVRHRVELNA' A
#
# COMPACT_ATOMS: atom_id res chain seq x y z
N MET A 1 17.37 9.79 -21.81
CA MET A 1 16.67 8.50 -21.67
C MET A 1 16.22 8.41 -20.22
N ILE A 2 14.92 8.57 -19.94
CA ILE A 2 14.41 8.46 -18.55
C ILE A 2 14.10 7.00 -18.33
N PHE A 3 14.94 6.30 -17.57
CA PHE A 3 14.63 4.97 -17.08
C PHE A 3 13.50 5.11 -16.05
N LYS A 4 12.25 4.86 -16.46
CA LYS A 4 11.14 4.64 -15.52
C LYS A 4 11.45 3.35 -14.77
N VAL A 5 12.10 3.47 -13.61
CA VAL A 5 12.27 2.36 -12.68
C VAL A 5 10.85 1.96 -12.25
N ARG A 6 10.47 0.70 -12.52
CA ARG A 6 9.19 0.19 -12.02
C ARG A 6 9.23 0.26 -10.49
N PRO A 7 8.26 0.90 -9.83
CA PRO A 7 8.24 0.93 -8.38
C PRO A 7 8.21 -0.49 -7.83
N ASP A 8 9.03 -0.72 -6.81
CA ASP A 8 9.04 -1.96 -6.03
C ASP A 8 7.63 -2.18 -5.43
N THR A 9 7.17 -3.42 -5.37
CA THR A 9 5.91 -3.83 -4.72
C THR A 9 5.81 -3.28 -3.29
N THR A 10 6.94 -3.17 -2.57
CA THR A 10 6.98 -2.55 -1.24
C THR A 10 6.58 -1.08 -1.27
N ARG A 11 7.06 -0.32 -2.25
CA ARG A 11 6.68 1.09 -2.41
C ARG A 11 5.20 1.22 -2.76
N LEU A 12 4.71 0.39 -3.69
CA LEU A 12 3.29 0.38 -4.06
C LEU A 12 2.39 0.06 -2.86
N ALA A 13 2.82 -0.84 -1.97
CA ALA A 13 2.09 -1.16 -0.76
C ALA A 13 2.05 0.01 0.24
N GLN A 14 3.16 0.73 0.40
CA GLN A 14 3.25 1.95 1.22
C GLN A 14 2.34 3.04 0.68
N ASP A 15 2.48 3.36 -0.61
CA ASP A 15 1.67 4.40 -1.28
C ASP A 15 0.16 4.06 -1.17
N ALA A 16 -0.22 2.78 -1.32
CA ALA A 16 -1.60 2.34 -1.17
C ALA A 16 -2.12 2.49 0.27
N TYR A 17 -1.30 2.20 1.27
CA TYR A 17 -1.65 2.40 2.66
C TYR A 17 -1.83 3.89 2.98
N GLU A 18 -0.90 4.74 2.56
CA GLU A 18 -0.97 6.19 2.78
C GLU A 18 -2.20 6.80 2.11
N ALA A 19 -2.53 6.35 0.89
CA ALA A 19 -3.76 6.75 0.21
C ALA A 19 -5.01 6.33 0.99
N TYR A 20 -5.02 5.11 1.54
CA TYR A 20 -6.11 4.64 2.41
C TYR A 20 -6.23 5.48 3.68
N VAL A 21 -5.13 5.71 4.41
CA VAL A 21 -5.08 6.54 5.61
C VAL A 21 -5.64 7.93 5.33
N THR A 22 -5.23 8.53 4.20
CA THR A 22 -5.74 9.84 3.75
C THR A 22 -7.25 9.78 3.50
N ALA A 23 -7.73 8.75 2.80
CA ALA A 23 -9.15 8.61 2.47
C ALA A 23 -10.05 8.46 3.70
N VAL A 24 -9.53 7.87 4.79
CA VAL A 24 -10.25 7.73 6.06
C VAL A 24 -9.89 8.81 7.09
N ASN A 25 -9.25 9.91 6.66
CA ASN A 25 -8.82 11.01 7.53
C ASN A 25 -8.01 10.53 8.75
N GLY A 26 -7.11 9.57 8.54
CA GLY A 26 -6.25 9.02 9.59
C GLY A 26 -6.98 8.22 10.68
N THR A 27 -8.26 7.89 10.49
CA THR A 27 -9.09 7.29 11.53
C THR A 27 -9.58 5.91 11.10
N SER A 28 -9.38 4.91 11.95
CA SER A 28 -9.86 3.56 11.73
C SER A 28 -11.38 3.48 11.91
N VAL A 29 -11.97 2.36 11.49
CA VAL A 29 -13.41 2.09 11.70
C VAL A 29 -13.82 2.07 13.18
N ASN A 30 -12.87 1.85 14.08
CA ASN A 30 -13.10 1.83 15.53
C ASN A 30 -12.90 3.22 16.17
N GLY A 31 -12.52 4.23 15.39
CA GLY A 31 -12.21 5.58 15.87
C GLY A 31 -10.75 5.78 16.29
N ASP A 32 -9.92 4.74 16.22
CA ASP A 32 -8.50 4.84 16.56
C ASP A 32 -7.71 5.58 15.48
N THR A 33 -6.71 6.36 15.88
CA THR A 33 -5.75 6.94 14.93
C THR A 33 -4.93 5.84 14.27
N LEU A 34 -4.87 5.87 12.94
CA LEU A 34 -4.07 4.94 12.17
C LEU A 34 -2.57 5.29 12.34
N PRO A 35 -1.71 4.29 12.61
CA PRO A 35 -0.29 4.53 12.79
C PRO A 35 0.41 4.82 11.46
N GLU A 36 1.60 5.39 11.53
CA GLU A 36 2.51 5.46 10.38
C GLU A 36 2.90 4.05 9.91
N TRP A 37 3.31 3.93 8.63
CA TRP A 37 3.63 2.63 8.02
C TRP A 37 4.62 1.79 8.84
N ASP A 38 5.70 2.41 9.34
CA ASP A 38 6.75 1.70 10.09
C ASP A 38 6.28 1.23 11.48
N ALA A 39 5.21 1.80 12.00
CA ALA A 39 4.58 1.39 13.25
C ALA A 39 3.52 0.28 13.05
N LEU A 40 3.18 -0.07 11.81
CA LEU A 40 2.34 -1.21 11.52
C LEU A 40 3.02 -2.52 11.93
N SER A 41 2.21 -3.50 12.34
CA SER A 41 2.70 -4.84 12.55
C SER A 41 3.11 -5.48 11.22
N ARG A 42 4.13 -6.36 11.26
CA ARG A 42 4.60 -7.10 10.07
C ARG A 42 3.48 -7.83 9.32
N PRO A 43 2.50 -8.48 9.97
CA PRO A 43 1.37 -9.09 9.26
C PRO A 43 0.56 -8.09 8.43
N VAL A 44 0.31 -6.88 8.95
CA VAL A 44 -0.45 -5.85 8.23
C VAL A 44 0.36 -5.31 7.05
N GLN A 45 1.65 -5.01 7.24
CA GLN A 45 2.53 -4.61 6.14
C GLN A 45 2.59 -5.68 5.04
N ASN A 46 2.64 -6.96 5.41
CA ASN A 46 2.64 -8.07 4.46
C ASN A 46 1.32 -8.19 3.70
N ALA A 47 0.18 -7.96 4.35
CA ALA A 47 -1.12 -7.95 3.68
C ALA A 47 -1.16 -6.88 2.58
N TRP A 48 -0.71 -5.66 2.88
CA TRP A 48 -0.62 -4.58 1.87
C TRP A 48 0.32 -4.93 0.72
N LYS A 49 1.46 -5.57 1.00
CA LYS A 49 2.40 -6.04 -0.04
C LYS A 49 1.76 -7.09 -0.96
N LEU A 50 1.07 -8.07 -0.39
CA LEU A 50 0.37 -9.10 -1.17
C LEU A 50 -0.76 -8.51 -2.01
N SER A 51 -1.50 -7.55 -1.46
CA SER A 51 -2.52 -6.82 -2.21
C SER A 51 -1.92 -6.02 -3.37
N ALA A 52 -0.81 -5.30 -3.14
CA ALA A 52 -0.11 -4.56 -4.18
C ALA A 52 0.41 -5.49 -5.29
N GLU A 53 0.95 -6.66 -4.92
CA GLU A 53 1.39 -7.68 -5.86
C GLU A 53 0.25 -8.21 -6.71
N ALA A 54 -0.89 -8.58 -6.09
CA ALA A 54 -2.06 -9.08 -6.79
C ALA A 54 -2.66 -8.04 -7.75
N VAL A 55 -2.74 -6.77 -7.34
CA VAL A 55 -3.21 -5.68 -8.19
C VAL A 55 -2.25 -5.45 -9.35
N ARG A 56 -0.95 -5.40 -9.08
CA ARG A 56 0.06 -5.25 -10.14
C ARG A 56 -0.05 -6.38 -11.17
N HIS A 57 -0.13 -7.63 -10.71
CA HIS A 57 -0.28 -8.79 -11.59
C HIS A 57 -1.56 -8.71 -12.44
N ARG A 58 -2.69 -8.32 -11.81
CA ARG A 58 -3.95 -8.12 -12.53
C ARG A 58 -3.85 -7.02 -13.58
N VAL A 59 -3.21 -5.89 -13.28
CA VAL A 59 -3.05 -4.80 -14.26
C VAL A 59 -2.10 -5.21 -15.39
N GLU A 60 -0.98 -5.88 -15.08
CA GLU A 60 -0.01 -6.35 -16.08
C GLU A 60 -0.59 -7.42 -17.02
N LEU A 61 -1.52 -8.26 -16.55
CA LEU A 61 -2.18 -9.28 -17.39
C LEU A 61 -3.38 -8.77 -18.19
N ASN A 62 -3.95 -7.62 -17.81
CA ASN A 62 -5.12 -7.03 -18.48
C ASN A 62 -4.77 -5.77 -19.30
N ALA A 63 -3.49 -5.42 -19.40
CA ALA A 63 -2.97 -4.29 -20.18
C ALA A 63 -2.42 -4.76 -21.54
#